data_AF-A0A6J6H7V1-F1
#
_entry.id   AF-A0A6J6H7V1-F1
#
_cell.length_a   1.000
_cell.length_b   1.000
_cell.length_c   1.000
_cell.angle_alpha   90.00
_cell.angle_beta   90.00
_cell.angle_gamma   90.00
#
_symmetry.space_group_name_H-M   'P 1'
#
loop_
_entity.id
_entity.type
_entity.pdbx_description
1 polymer ?
#
loop_
_entity_poly.entity_id
_entity_poly.type
_entity_poly.pdbx_seq_one_letter_code
_entity_poly.pdbx_strand_id
1 'polypeptide(L)'
;MCFDTFGTVFDVNEYADGQRWHESGAMLIGADTIKHAHSVTYDYTWEHGTRRSHQFDLTYNFAKDSASMTFTPLVHFQMVGLGYLSPDWGHGNWKGESATGGERFTVPVTNPMAMTHLHTQTLSKVVCTLSNGEVHEGIGVLETLVLGAHEPSGFTGMDDGYTG
;
A
#
# COMPACT_ATOMS: atom_id res chain seq x y z
N MET A 1 -3.32 9.72 -0.01
CA MET A 1 -3.54 10.13 1.40
C MET A 1 -4.10 11.54 1.40
N CYS A 2 -5.00 11.85 2.33
CA CYS A 2 -5.64 13.15 2.43
C CYS A 2 -5.46 13.71 3.84
N PHE A 3 -4.99 14.96 3.89
CA PHE A 3 -4.87 15.81 5.07
C PHE A 3 -5.70 17.07 4.81
N ASP A 4 -5.94 17.87 5.86
CA ASP A 4 -6.78 19.06 5.76
C ASP A 4 -6.30 20.07 4.70
N THR A 5 -4.99 20.20 4.51
CA THR A 5 -4.37 21.24 3.65
C THR A 5 -3.59 20.70 2.46
N PHE A 6 -3.38 19.38 2.37
CA PHE A 6 -2.62 18.75 1.28
C PHE A 6 -3.03 17.30 1.03
N GLY A 7 -2.71 16.81 -0.16
CA GLY A 7 -2.79 15.41 -0.53
C GLY A 7 -1.42 14.84 -0.87
N THR A 8 -1.27 13.52 -0.80
CA THR A 8 -0.05 12.88 -1.29
C THR A 8 -0.28 11.50 -1.84
N VAL A 9 0.58 11.09 -2.77
CA VAL A 9 0.63 9.77 -3.40
C VAL A 9 2.08 9.28 -3.43
N PHE A 10 2.24 7.98 -3.23
CA PHE A 10 3.51 7.28 -3.36
C PHE A 10 3.26 5.93 -4.01
N ASP A 11 4.25 5.46 -4.77
CA ASP A 11 4.27 4.14 -5.35
C ASP A 11 5.71 3.65 -5.49
N VAL A 12 5.94 2.36 -5.23
CA VAL A 12 7.20 1.65 -5.45
C VAL A 12 6.90 0.26 -5.97
N ASN A 13 7.71 -0.18 -6.93
CA ASN A 13 7.76 -1.57 -7.35
C ASN A 13 9.21 -2.07 -7.36
N GLU A 14 9.39 -3.26 -6.80
CA GLU A 14 10.70 -3.86 -6.55
C GLU A 14 10.80 -5.24 -7.22
N TYR A 15 12.02 -5.59 -7.61
CA TYR A 15 12.40 -6.95 -7.96
C TYR A 15 12.61 -7.79 -6.70
N ALA A 16 12.81 -9.11 -6.86
CA ALA A 16 12.99 -10.03 -5.75
C ALA A 16 14.22 -9.73 -4.87
N ASP A 17 15.24 -9.07 -5.40
CA ASP A 17 16.44 -8.62 -4.66
C ASP A 17 16.26 -7.26 -3.98
N GLY A 18 15.07 -6.65 -4.08
CA GLY A 18 14.78 -5.31 -3.58
C GLY A 18 15.20 -4.18 -4.50
N GLN A 19 15.77 -4.47 -5.68
CA GLN A 19 16.08 -3.42 -6.64
C GLN A 19 14.77 -2.81 -7.16
N ARG A 20 14.63 -1.50 -6.98
CA ARG A 20 13.50 -0.74 -7.50
C ARG A 20 13.60 -0.56 -9.01
N TRP A 21 12.52 -0.84 -9.71
CA TRP A 21 12.35 -0.47 -11.12
C TRP A 21 11.35 0.66 -11.30
N HIS A 22 10.54 0.96 -10.27
CA HIS A 22 9.68 2.12 -10.20
C HIS A 22 9.68 2.71 -8.80
N GLU A 23 9.78 4.03 -8.71
CA GLU A 23 9.53 4.78 -7.49
C GLU A 23 8.98 6.16 -7.82
N SER A 24 8.00 6.61 -7.04
CA SER A 24 7.40 7.94 -7.16
C SER A 24 6.85 8.41 -5.83
N GLY A 25 6.96 9.70 -5.57
CA GLY A 25 6.35 10.37 -4.43
C GLY A 25 5.97 11.80 -4.81
N ALA A 26 4.76 12.22 -4.50
CA ALA A 26 4.30 13.55 -4.84
C ALA A 26 3.27 14.07 -3.84
N MET A 27 3.43 15.32 -3.43
CA MET A 27 2.47 16.05 -2.59
C MET A 27 1.74 17.11 -3.41
N LEU A 28 0.41 17.16 -3.32
CA LEU A 28 -0.41 18.28 -3.75
C LEU A 28 -0.52 19.27 -2.60
N ILE A 29 0.11 20.44 -2.76
CA ILE A 29 0.11 21.53 -1.78
C ILE A 29 -0.89 22.58 -2.24
N GLY A 30 -1.89 22.89 -1.40
CA GLY A 30 -2.98 23.77 -1.80
C GLY A 30 -3.83 23.15 -2.91
N ALA A 31 -4.26 23.97 -3.88
CA ALA A 31 -5.24 23.54 -4.89
C ALA A 31 -4.63 23.02 -6.21
N ASP A 32 -3.40 23.42 -6.56
CA ASP A 32 -2.87 23.24 -7.91
C ASP A 32 -1.35 22.99 -7.99
N THR A 33 -0.64 22.99 -6.85
CA THR A 33 0.82 22.90 -6.83
C THR A 33 1.26 21.50 -6.44
N ILE A 34 1.89 20.77 -7.38
CA ILE A 34 2.45 19.45 -7.12
C ILE A 34 3.95 19.56 -6.84
N LYS A 35 4.38 18.93 -5.76
CA LYS A 35 5.78 18.83 -5.35
C LYS A 35 6.22 17.37 -5.42
N HIS A 36 7.11 17.06 -6.36
CA HIS A 36 7.68 15.72 -6.51
C HIS A 36 8.86 15.51 -5.57
N ALA A 37 8.85 14.38 -4.86
CA ALA A 37 10.01 13.92 -4.10
C ALA A 37 11.13 13.56 -5.07
N HIS A 38 12.37 13.93 -4.72
CA HIS A 38 13.56 13.51 -5.46
C HIS A 38 13.95 12.07 -5.11
N SER A 39 13.64 11.64 -3.89
CA SER A 39 13.75 10.24 -3.49
C SER A 39 12.73 9.91 -2.40
N VAL A 40 12.45 8.62 -2.30
CA VAL A 40 11.52 8.05 -1.33
C VAL A 40 12.22 6.92 -0.59
N THR A 41 12.10 6.88 0.73
CA THR A 41 12.61 5.79 1.56
C THR A 41 11.48 5.31 2.44
N TYR A 42 11.38 4.01 2.66
CA TYR A 42 10.33 3.46 3.51
C TYR A 42 10.88 2.37 4.42
N ASP A 43 10.19 2.14 5.54
CA ASP A 43 10.31 0.97 6.40
C ASP A 43 8.93 0.30 6.45
N TYR A 44 8.89 -0.99 6.14
CA TYR A 44 7.67 -1.79 6.15
C TYR A 44 7.80 -2.84 7.24
N THR A 45 7.09 -2.62 8.36
CA THR A 45 6.97 -3.62 9.42
C THR A 45 5.80 -4.54 9.11
N TRP A 46 6.05 -5.85 9.16
CA TRP A 46 5.08 -6.87 8.79
C TRP A 46 4.28 -7.38 10.00
N GLU A 47 3.02 -7.68 9.80
CA GLU A 47 2.24 -8.49 10.75
C GLU A 47 2.68 -9.95 10.63
N HIS A 48 3.15 -10.52 11.76
CA HIS A 48 3.66 -11.89 11.84
C HIS A 48 2.71 -12.93 11.24
N GLY A 49 3.26 -13.84 10.45
CA GLY A 49 2.53 -14.88 9.74
C GLY A 49 1.77 -14.38 8.51
N THR A 50 1.94 -13.10 8.12
CA THR A 50 1.23 -12.51 6.98
C THR A 50 2.14 -11.68 6.07
N ARG A 51 1.58 -11.13 4.98
CA ARG A 51 2.19 -10.09 4.15
C ARG A 51 1.54 -8.71 4.34
N ARG A 52 0.87 -8.50 5.47
CA ARG A 52 0.20 -7.23 5.79
C ARG A 52 1.13 -6.33 6.60
N SER A 53 0.90 -5.02 6.50
CA SER A 53 1.61 -4.04 7.31
C SER A 53 1.09 -4.11 8.74
N HIS A 54 2.00 -4.18 9.70
CA HIS A 54 1.77 -3.79 11.09
C HIS A 54 1.96 -2.27 11.25
N GLN A 55 2.98 -1.73 10.58
CA GLN A 55 3.24 -0.30 10.45
C GLN A 55 3.99 -0.05 9.12
N PHE A 56 3.78 1.12 8.53
CA PHE A 56 4.54 1.55 7.36
C PHE A 56 5.01 2.98 7.57
N ASP A 57 6.32 3.19 7.50
CA ASP A 57 6.95 4.49 7.62
C ASP A 57 7.50 4.91 6.27
N LEU A 58 7.20 6.13 5.86
CA LEU A 58 7.56 6.68 4.56
C LEU A 58 8.22 8.03 4.75
N THR A 59 9.34 8.25 4.08
CA THR A 59 10.01 9.55 4.03
C THR A 59 10.19 9.99 2.59
N TYR A 60 9.75 11.20 2.31
CA TYR A 60 10.07 11.93 1.09
C TYR A 60 11.24 12.86 1.34
N ASN A 61 12.20 12.85 0.42
CA ASN A 61 13.25 13.87 0.36
C ASN A 61 13.00 14.74 -0.88
N PHE A 62 12.86 16.04 -0.67
CA PHE A 62 12.78 17.02 -1.74
C PHE A 62 14.11 17.75 -1.90
N ALA A 63 14.14 18.79 -2.73
CA ALA A 63 15.36 19.57 -2.96
C ALA A 63 15.91 20.28 -1.71
N LYS A 64 15.04 20.70 -0.78
CA LYS A 64 15.41 21.58 0.36
C LYS A 64 14.84 21.16 1.70
N ASP A 65 13.93 20.18 1.71
CA ASP A 65 13.15 19.78 2.88
C ASP A 65 12.72 18.31 2.72
N SER A 66 12.01 17.82 3.74
CA SER A 66 11.52 16.44 3.79
C SER A 66 10.14 16.37 4.46
N ALA A 67 9.46 15.24 4.25
CA ALA A 67 8.23 14.89 4.93
C ALA A 67 8.30 13.41 5.32
N SER A 68 8.04 13.11 6.59
CA SER A 68 7.94 11.74 7.10
C SER A 68 6.49 11.43 7.44
N MET A 69 6.05 10.22 7.15
CA MET A 69 4.67 9.78 7.32
C MET A 69 4.67 8.39 7.95
N THR A 70 3.96 8.22 9.06
CA THR A 70 3.74 6.93 9.71
C THR A 70 2.30 6.50 9.53
N PHE A 71 2.10 5.30 9.00
CA PHE A 71 0.80 4.71 8.73
C PHE A 71 0.51 3.66 9.80
N THR A 72 -0.62 3.83 10.48
CA THR A 72 -1.15 2.84 11.42
C THR A 72 -2.40 2.19 10.81
N PRO A 73 -2.35 0.90 10.43
CA PRO A 73 -3.48 0.17 9.87
C PRO A 73 -4.74 0.22 10.74
N LEU A 74 -5.91 0.37 10.12
CA LEU A 74 -7.23 0.31 10.75
C LEU A 74 -8.04 -0.89 10.25
N VAL A 75 -8.10 -1.08 8.93
CA VAL A 75 -8.86 -2.17 8.30
C VAL A 75 -8.29 -2.49 6.93
N HIS A 76 -8.25 -3.78 6.59
CA HIS A 76 -7.81 -4.25 5.27
C HIS A 76 -9.00 -4.46 4.35
N PHE A 77 -9.07 -3.70 3.26
CA PHE A 77 -10.01 -3.92 2.17
C PHE A 77 -9.39 -4.91 1.16
N GLN A 78 -10.11 -5.99 0.86
CA GLN A 78 -9.63 -7.06 -0.02
C GLN A 78 -9.95 -6.72 -1.48
N MET A 79 -8.92 -6.62 -2.33
CA MET A 79 -9.08 -6.19 -3.71
C MET A 79 -9.75 -7.23 -4.62
N VAL A 80 -9.93 -8.47 -4.14
CA VAL A 80 -10.74 -9.50 -4.83
C VAL A 80 -12.18 -9.05 -5.09
N GLY A 81 -12.74 -8.19 -4.21
CA GLY A 81 -14.06 -7.59 -4.43
C GLY A 81 -14.12 -6.67 -5.66
N LEU A 82 -12.97 -6.21 -6.15
CA LEU A 82 -12.81 -5.42 -7.39
C LEU A 82 -12.23 -6.25 -8.55
N GLY A 83 -12.15 -7.57 -8.36
CA GLY A 83 -11.69 -8.54 -9.35
C GLY A 83 -10.19 -8.85 -9.31
N TYR A 84 -9.39 -8.21 -8.46
CA TYR A 84 -7.96 -8.52 -8.41
C TYR A 84 -7.71 -9.88 -7.78
N LEU A 85 -6.93 -10.73 -8.47
CA LEU A 85 -6.69 -12.13 -8.09
C LEU A 85 -7.96 -12.99 -8.01
N SER A 86 -9.11 -12.50 -8.47
CA SER A 86 -10.32 -13.32 -8.57
C SER A 86 -10.16 -14.37 -9.68
N PRO A 87 -10.35 -15.67 -9.39
CA PRO A 87 -10.24 -16.72 -10.40
C PRO A 87 -11.35 -16.61 -11.46
N ASP A 88 -12.55 -16.15 -11.05
CA ASP A 88 -13.73 -16.12 -11.91
C ASP A 88 -14.04 -14.72 -12.46
N TRP A 89 -13.76 -13.67 -11.68
CA TRP A 89 -14.11 -12.28 -11.98
C TRP A 89 -12.86 -11.39 -12.04
N GLY A 90 -11.78 -11.91 -12.63
CA GLY A 90 -10.52 -11.19 -12.80
C GLY A 90 -10.71 -9.78 -13.36
N HIS A 91 -9.99 -8.81 -12.80
CA HIS A 91 -10.08 -7.40 -13.21
C HIS A 91 -9.82 -7.26 -14.73
N GLY A 92 -10.79 -6.72 -15.47
CA GLY A 92 -10.71 -6.56 -16.93
C GLY A 92 -11.02 -7.83 -17.74
N ASN A 93 -11.39 -8.95 -17.13
CA ASN A 93 -11.73 -10.18 -17.85
C ASN A 93 -13.08 -10.07 -18.58
N TRP A 94 -13.10 -10.51 -19.84
CA TRP A 94 -14.34 -10.66 -20.60
C TRP A 94 -15.19 -11.82 -20.06
N LYS A 95 -16.49 -11.57 -19.84
CA LYS A 95 -17.44 -12.55 -19.29
C LYS A 95 -18.58 -12.92 -20.24
N GLY A 96 -18.49 -12.52 -21.50
CA GLY A 96 -19.60 -12.57 -22.46
C GLY A 96 -20.35 -11.23 -22.51
N GLU A 97 -21.33 -11.15 -23.41
CA GLU A 97 -22.04 -9.89 -23.71
C GLU A 97 -22.76 -9.29 -22.50
N SER A 98 -23.23 -10.14 -21.57
CA SER A 98 -23.83 -9.72 -20.31
C SER A 98 -23.63 -10.79 -19.25
N ALA A 99 -23.02 -10.41 -18.13
CA ALA A 99 -22.85 -11.28 -16.98
C ALA A 99 -22.95 -10.44 -15.69
N THR A 100 -23.49 -11.03 -14.63
CA THR A 100 -23.57 -10.42 -13.30
C THR A 100 -23.22 -11.46 -12.26
N GLY A 101 -22.42 -11.06 -11.26
CA GLY A 101 -22.04 -11.87 -10.12
C GLY A 101 -21.89 -10.99 -8.89
N GLY A 102 -21.80 -11.61 -7.72
CA GLY A 102 -21.56 -10.91 -6.48
C GLY A 102 -21.04 -11.88 -5.42
N GLU A 103 -20.19 -11.36 -4.55
CA GLU A 103 -19.65 -12.09 -3.40
C GLU A 103 -19.87 -11.25 -2.14
N ARG A 104 -19.97 -11.95 -1.00
CA ARG A 104 -19.96 -11.32 0.31
C ARG A 104 -19.14 -12.17 1.27
N PHE A 105 -18.15 -11.55 1.89
CA PHE A 105 -17.36 -12.14 2.96
C PHE A 105 -17.25 -11.16 4.13
N THR A 106 -16.98 -11.70 5.31
CA THR A 106 -16.74 -10.90 6.52
C THR A 106 -15.32 -10.34 6.50
N VAL A 107 -15.16 -9.10 6.97
CA VAL A 107 -13.87 -8.50 7.28
C VAL A 107 -13.70 -8.37 8.80
N PRO A 108 -12.53 -8.66 9.38
CA PRO A 108 -11.35 -9.21 8.72
C PRO A 108 -11.58 -10.64 8.20
N VAL A 109 -10.93 -11.00 7.09
CA VAL A 109 -11.01 -12.35 6.51
C VAL A 109 -10.33 -13.36 7.44
N THR A 110 -10.84 -14.59 7.46
CA THR A 110 -10.29 -15.66 8.33
C THR A 110 -8.96 -16.20 7.86
N ASN A 111 -8.71 -16.20 6.54
CA ASN A 111 -7.43 -16.59 5.94
C ASN A 111 -6.86 -15.42 5.12
N PRO A 112 -6.07 -14.53 5.72
CA PRO A 112 -5.44 -13.41 5.00
C PRO A 112 -4.35 -13.86 4.03
N MET A 113 -3.86 -15.10 4.15
CA MET A 113 -2.81 -15.67 3.29
C MET A 113 -3.36 -16.49 2.12
N ALA A 114 -4.68 -16.57 1.96
CA ALA A 114 -5.24 -17.09 0.71
C ALA A 114 -4.77 -16.22 -0.45
N MET A 115 -4.35 -16.83 -1.57
CA MET A 115 -3.87 -16.11 -2.77
C MET A 115 -4.79 -14.96 -3.20
N THR A 116 -6.11 -15.14 -3.12
CA THR A 116 -7.12 -14.12 -3.47
C THR A 116 -7.15 -12.92 -2.51
N HIS A 117 -6.57 -13.03 -1.31
CA HIS A 117 -6.58 -12.01 -0.27
C HIS A 117 -5.22 -11.30 -0.09
N LEU A 118 -4.23 -11.61 -0.92
CA LEU A 118 -2.90 -11.00 -0.81
C LEU A 118 -2.85 -9.56 -1.36
N HIS A 119 -3.80 -9.17 -2.22
CA HIS A 119 -3.92 -7.78 -2.70
C HIS A 119 -4.87 -7.02 -1.78
N THR A 120 -4.35 -6.04 -1.04
CA THR A 120 -5.15 -5.25 -0.10
C THR A 120 -4.98 -3.75 -0.30
N GLN A 121 -6.05 -3.01 -0.04
CA GLN A 121 -6.03 -1.59 0.26
C GLN A 121 -6.28 -1.41 1.76
N THR A 122 -5.23 -1.14 2.51
CA THR A 122 -5.31 -1.00 3.96
C THR A 122 -5.62 0.45 4.30
N LEU A 123 -6.80 0.71 4.86
CA LEU A 123 -7.14 2.03 5.41
C LEU A 123 -6.31 2.24 6.67
N SER A 124 -5.64 3.38 6.76
CA SER A 124 -4.71 3.71 7.84
C SER A 124 -4.92 5.12 8.35
N LYS A 125 -4.71 5.33 9.64
CA LYS A 125 -4.38 6.65 10.18
C LYS A 125 -2.98 7.00 9.70
N VAL A 126 -2.75 8.26 9.32
CA VAL A 126 -1.44 8.72 8.88
C VAL A 126 -1.06 9.95 9.66
N VAL A 127 0.11 9.93 10.28
CA VAL A 127 0.73 11.10 10.90
C VAL A 127 1.86 11.55 10.00
N CYS A 128 1.79 12.79 9.51
CA CYS A 128 2.83 13.41 8.68
C CYS A 128 3.58 14.49 9.47
N THR A 129 4.90 14.40 9.53
CA THR A 129 5.78 15.39 10.12
C THR A 129 6.63 16.03 9.01
N LEU A 130 6.48 17.34 8.85
CA LEU A 130 7.28 18.13 7.91
C LEU A 130 8.63 18.50 8.55
N SER A 131 9.65 18.80 7.73
CA SER A 131 11.00 19.13 8.23
C SER A 131 11.08 20.41 9.06
N ASN A 132 10.04 21.26 9.03
CA ASN A 132 9.90 22.44 9.91
C ASN A 132 9.32 22.07 11.30
N GLY A 133 8.96 20.81 11.53
CA GLY A 133 8.37 20.30 12.78
C GLY A 133 6.84 20.34 12.83
N GLU A 134 6.16 20.83 11.79
CA GLU A 134 4.69 20.78 11.72
C GLU A 134 4.21 19.33 11.60
N VAL A 135 3.16 18.99 12.35
CA VAL A 135 2.57 17.65 12.40
C VAL A 135 1.13 17.73 11.93
N HIS A 136 0.77 16.84 11.01
CA HIS A 136 -0.56 16.73 10.42
C HIS A 136 -1.09 15.32 10.57
N GLU A 137 -2.33 15.20 11.02
CA GLU A 137 -3.04 13.92 11.04
C GLU A 137 -3.95 13.82 9.82
N GLY A 138 -4.07 12.61 9.28
CA GLY A 138 -4.88 12.35 8.11
C GLY A 138 -5.27 10.89 7.99
N ILE A 139 -5.93 10.58 6.88
CA ILE A 139 -6.33 9.22 6.52
C ILE A 139 -5.73 8.87 5.16
N GLY A 140 -5.22 7.65 5.07
CA GLY A 140 -4.56 7.12 3.89
C GLY A 140 -4.99 5.70 3.59
N VAL A 141 -4.71 5.28 2.36
CA VAL A 141 -4.77 3.88 1.95
C VAL A 141 -3.35 3.46 1.61
N LEU A 142 -2.87 2.39 2.23
CA LEU A 142 -1.67 1.67 1.84
C LEU A 142 -2.10 0.47 0.99
N GLU A 143 -1.90 0.58 -0.32
CA GLU A 143 -2.16 -0.53 -1.24
C GLU A 143 -0.92 -1.42 -1.35
N THR A 144 -1.12 -2.74 -1.23
CA THR A 144 -0.03 -3.71 -1.29
C THR A 144 -0.42 -4.92 -2.09
N LEU A 145 0.46 -5.32 -3.01
CA LEU A 145 0.46 -6.63 -3.66
C LEU A 145 1.89 -7.16 -3.63
N VAL A 146 2.14 -8.10 -2.73
CA VAL A 146 3.49 -8.68 -2.55
C VAL A 146 3.38 -10.17 -2.85
N LEU A 147 3.87 -10.56 -4.03
CA LEU A 147 3.84 -11.95 -4.51
C LEU A 147 5.25 -12.42 -4.83
N GLY A 148 5.55 -13.67 -4.50
CA GLY A 148 6.87 -14.24 -4.75
C GLY A 148 7.90 -13.87 -3.68
N ALA A 149 9.14 -14.26 -3.96
CA ALA A 149 10.28 -14.01 -3.10
C ALA A 149 10.64 -12.52 -3.09
N HIS A 150 11.06 -12.06 -1.92
CA HIS A 150 11.55 -10.70 -1.72
C HIS A 150 12.59 -10.72 -0.60
N GLU A 151 13.86 -10.67 -0.96
CA GLU A 151 15.01 -10.79 -0.06
C GLU A 151 14.97 -9.75 1.08
N PRO A 152 14.68 -8.44 0.84
CA PRO A 152 14.61 -7.46 1.93
C PRO A 152 13.53 -7.76 2.97
N SER A 153 12.45 -8.44 2.59
CA SER A 153 11.37 -8.82 3.49
C SER A 153 11.51 -10.23 4.06
N GLY A 154 12.49 -11.01 3.57
CA GLY A 154 12.70 -12.41 3.96
C GLY A 154 11.70 -13.39 3.34
N PHE A 155 10.92 -12.99 2.33
CA PHE A 155 9.98 -13.89 1.66
C PHE A 155 10.71 -14.78 0.67
N THR A 156 10.34 -16.06 0.64
CA THR A 156 11.02 -17.10 -0.15
C THR A 156 10.09 -17.77 -1.17
N GLY A 157 8.78 -17.72 -0.94
CA GLY A 157 7.77 -18.40 -1.72
C GLY A 157 6.77 -17.45 -2.37
N MET A 158 5.77 -18.04 -3.03
CA MET A 158 4.72 -17.26 -3.69
C MET A 158 3.87 -16.47 -2.69
N ASP A 159 3.56 -17.10 -1.56
CA ASP A 159 2.57 -16.67 -0.56
C ASP A 159 2.96 -17.06 0.87
N ASP A 160 4.25 -17.25 1.17
CA ASP A 160 4.70 -17.41 2.55
C ASP A 160 4.52 -16.12 3.36
N GLY A 161 4.14 -16.25 4.63
CA GLY A 161 3.97 -15.14 5.56
C GLY A 161 5.27 -14.78 6.28
N TYR A 162 5.35 -13.56 6.80
CA TYR A 162 6.52 -13.06 7.51
C TYR A 162 6.80 -13.84 8.79
N THR A 163 8.06 -14.21 9.04
CA THR A 163 8.50 -15.00 10.20
C THR A 163 9.56 -14.32 11.07
N GLY A 164 9.97 -13.10 10.70
CA GLY A 164 11.04 -12.35 11.37
C GLY A 164 10.62 -11.62 12.64
#